data_AF-A0A945FBZ0-F1
#
_entry.id   AF-A0A945FBZ0-F1
#
_cell.length_a   1.000
_cell.length_b   1.000
_cell.length_c   1.000
_cell.angle_alpha   90.00
_cell.angle_beta   90.00
_cell.angle_gamma   90.00
#
_symmetry.space_group_name_H-M   'P 1'
#
loop_
_entity.id
_entity.type
_entity.pdbx_description
1 polymer ?
#
loop_
_entity_poly.entity_id
_entity_poly.type
_entity_poly.pdbx_seq_one_letter_code
_entity_poly.pdbx_strand_id
1 'polypeptide(L)'
;GDLSVLRQELNVKEVAFAENPEDLAESFVLVDARKVGPRLGKRVQEIITAGKEGAFEIQPSGEILIMDVVLTPDEASLVYRGKEGENVAADKGVVVSLDTEIYPDLQLEGEARDIIRNIQRIRKESGFEFTDNISLSITGADDILATFKDLILQETKAALQENKGEDHTIDVGEKKVVIRFEKQ
;
A
#
# COMPACT_ATOMS: atom_id res chain seq x y z
N GLY A 1 13.44 -10.05 10.74
CA GLY A 1 13.85 -9.05 9.73
C GLY A 1 13.30 -7.71 10.16
N ASP A 2 13.93 -6.61 9.76
CA ASP A 2 13.53 -5.29 10.26
C ASP A 2 12.26 -4.79 9.54
N LEU A 3 11.10 -5.08 10.13
CA LEU A 3 9.78 -4.64 9.62
C LEU A 3 9.72 -3.11 9.45
N SER A 4 10.56 -2.37 10.20
CA SER A 4 10.64 -0.92 10.08
C SER A 4 11.17 -0.47 8.71
N VAL A 5 12.12 -1.21 8.13
CA VAL A 5 12.66 -0.93 6.79
C VAL A 5 11.61 -1.21 5.72
N LEU A 6 10.94 -2.37 5.80
CA LEU A 6 9.86 -2.70 4.88
C LEU A 6 8.75 -1.65 4.90
N ARG A 7 8.36 -1.21 6.09
CA ARG A 7 7.37 -0.16 6.28
C ARG A 7 7.78 1.17 5.62
N GLN A 8 9.06 1.55 5.76
CA GLN A 8 9.60 2.77 5.17
C GLN A 8 9.65 2.69 3.64
N GLU A 9 10.18 1.60 3.08
CA GLU A 9 10.33 1.41 1.63
C GLU A 9 8.96 1.34 0.92
N LEU A 10 7.98 0.67 1.53
CA LEU A 10 6.62 0.56 0.99
C LEU A 10 5.72 1.75 1.37
N ASN A 11 6.18 2.64 2.25
CA ASN A 11 5.41 3.76 2.79
C ASN A 11 4.02 3.34 3.32
N VAL A 12 3.98 2.24 4.07
CA VAL A 12 2.76 1.72 4.71
C VAL A 12 2.72 2.10 6.19
N LYS A 13 1.54 2.08 6.81
CA LYS A 13 1.41 2.39 8.24
C LYS A 13 1.79 1.25 9.16
N GLU A 14 1.40 0.05 8.77
CA GLU A 14 1.58 -1.18 9.54
C GLU A 14 1.88 -2.33 8.58
N VAL A 15 2.58 -3.34 9.09
CA VAL A 15 2.75 -4.63 8.41
C VAL A 15 2.28 -5.70 9.39
N ALA A 16 1.23 -6.42 9.02
CA ALA A 16 0.66 -7.52 9.80
C ALA A 16 0.84 -8.83 9.03
N PHE A 17 0.90 -9.94 9.76
CA PHE A 17 0.95 -11.28 9.20
C PHE A 17 -0.39 -11.97 9.45
N ALA A 18 -1.01 -12.49 8.39
CA ALA A 18 -2.16 -13.37 8.53
C ALA A 18 -1.70 -14.74 9.03
N GLU A 19 -2.51 -15.38 9.87
CA GLU A 19 -2.26 -16.74 10.34
C GLU A 19 -2.51 -17.76 9.22
N ASN A 20 -3.52 -17.52 8.38
CA ASN A 20 -3.86 -18.35 7.24
C ASN A 20 -3.80 -17.54 5.93
N PRO A 21 -3.13 -18.03 4.87
CA PRO A 21 -3.15 -17.39 3.55
C PRO A 21 -4.56 -17.24 2.96
N GLU A 22 -5.48 -18.12 3.35
CA GLU A 22 -6.88 -18.12 2.93
C GLU A 22 -7.67 -16.91 3.43
N ASP A 23 -7.17 -16.23 4.47
CA ASP A 23 -7.76 -14.98 4.95
C ASP A 23 -7.61 -13.89 3.87
N LEU A 24 -6.46 -13.86 3.18
CA LEU A 24 -6.07 -12.82 2.21
C LEU A 24 -6.33 -13.21 0.75
N ALA A 25 -6.37 -14.50 0.43
CA ALA A 25 -6.42 -14.96 -0.94
C ALA A 25 -7.18 -16.28 -1.09
N GLU A 26 -7.78 -16.47 -2.26
CA GLU A 26 -8.29 -17.77 -2.67
C GLU A 26 -7.14 -18.62 -3.22
N SER A 27 -7.06 -19.86 -2.77
CA SER A 27 -6.09 -20.83 -3.30
C SER A 27 -6.71 -21.71 -4.37
N PHE A 28 -5.94 -21.99 -5.41
CA PHE A 28 -6.29 -22.92 -6.49
C PHE A 28 -5.05 -23.67 -6.98
N VAL A 29 -5.26 -24.75 -7.71
CA VAL A 29 -4.19 -25.62 -8.18
C VAL A 29 -4.01 -25.52 -9.70
N LEU A 30 -2.76 -25.34 -10.13
CA LEU A 30 -2.35 -25.48 -11.53
C LEU A 30 -1.73 -26.86 -11.75
N VAL A 31 -2.36 -27.67 -12.59
CA VAL A 31 -1.89 -29.02 -12.93
C VAL A 31 -1.11 -28.98 -14.26
N ASP A 32 0.07 -29.61 -14.30
CA ASP A 32 0.82 -29.78 -15.56
C ASP A 32 0.24 -30.94 -16.36
N ALA A 33 -0.69 -30.60 -17.27
CA ALA A 33 -1.35 -31.53 -18.17
C ALA A 33 -0.40 -32.46 -18.93
N ARG A 34 0.84 -32.02 -19.23
CA ARG A 34 1.81 -32.81 -20.00
C ARG A 34 2.34 -34.00 -19.19
N LYS A 35 2.48 -33.83 -17.88
CA LYS A 35 2.98 -34.87 -16.98
C LYS A 35 1.90 -35.87 -16.60
N VAL A 36 0.69 -35.38 -16.32
CA VAL A 36 -0.42 -36.23 -15.87
C VAL A 36 -1.18 -36.89 -17.02
N GLY A 37 -1.09 -36.33 -18.23
CA GLY A 37 -1.79 -36.80 -19.43
C GLY A 37 -1.65 -38.28 -19.76
N PRO A 38 -0.43 -38.86 -19.77
CA PRO A 38 -0.22 -40.28 -20.05
C PRO A 38 -0.97 -41.22 -19.09
N ARG A 39 -1.17 -40.82 -17.83
CA ARG A 39 -1.83 -41.62 -16.80
C ARG A 39 -3.34 -41.37 -16.74
N LEU A 40 -3.77 -40.11 -16.87
CA LEU A 40 -5.15 -39.70 -16.61
C LEU A 40 -6.01 -39.56 -17.88
N GLY A 41 -5.40 -39.43 -19.06
CA GLY A 41 -6.11 -39.35 -20.33
C GLY A 41 -7.18 -38.25 -20.33
N LYS A 42 -8.44 -38.64 -20.59
CA LYS A 42 -9.57 -37.68 -20.67
C LYS A 42 -9.90 -37.02 -19.33
N ARG A 43 -9.52 -37.63 -18.20
CA ARG A 43 -9.78 -37.10 -16.85
C ARG A 43 -8.93 -35.88 -16.50
N VAL A 44 -7.86 -35.59 -17.26
CA VAL A 44 -7.01 -34.41 -17.02
C VAL A 44 -7.82 -33.12 -16.94
N GLN A 45 -8.81 -32.97 -17.83
CA GLN A 45 -9.60 -31.74 -17.86
C GLN A 45 -10.50 -31.60 -16.63
N GLU A 46 -11.08 -32.71 -16.17
CA GLU A 46 -11.88 -32.77 -14.94
C GLU A 46 -11.03 -32.38 -13.72
N ILE A 47 -9.82 -32.94 -13.61
CA ILE A 47 -8.88 -32.64 -12.52
C ILE A 47 -8.38 -31.19 -12.56
N ILE A 48 -8.07 -30.64 -13.74
CA ILE A 48 -7.71 -29.23 -13.90
C ILE A 48 -8.84 -28.32 -13.45
N THR A 49 -10.08 -28.61 -13.84
CA THR A 49 -11.25 -27.81 -13.46
C THR A 49 -11.45 -27.84 -11.95
N ALA A 50 -11.49 -29.03 -11.34
CA ALA A 50 -11.65 -29.17 -9.89
C ALA A 50 -10.54 -28.44 -9.11
N GLY A 51 -9.28 -28.55 -9.55
CA GLY A 51 -8.17 -27.82 -8.94
C GLY A 51 -8.30 -26.29 -9.04
N LYS A 52 -8.79 -25.78 -10.18
CA LYS A 52 -9.04 -24.34 -10.37
C LYS A 52 -10.22 -23.81 -9.55
N GLU A 53 -11.19 -24.67 -9.25
CA GLU A 53 -12.37 -24.35 -8.43
C GLU A 53 -12.11 -24.50 -6.92
N GLY A 54 -10.88 -24.85 -6.52
CA GLY A 54 -10.51 -24.99 -5.11
C GLY A 54 -10.84 -26.37 -4.50
N ALA A 55 -11.27 -27.34 -5.30
CA ALA A 55 -11.65 -28.67 -4.84
C ALA A 55 -10.42 -29.60 -4.71
N PHE A 56 -9.55 -29.31 -3.73
CA PHE A 56 -8.34 -30.08 -3.48
C PHE A 56 -8.01 -30.15 -1.98
N GLU A 57 -7.14 -31.10 -1.62
CA GLU A 57 -6.57 -31.25 -0.28
C GLU A 57 -5.05 -31.33 -0.38
N ILE A 58 -4.35 -30.56 0.46
CA ILE A 58 -2.88 -30.62 0.57
C ILE A 58 -2.53 -31.66 1.62
N GLN A 59 -1.84 -32.72 1.21
CA GLN A 59 -1.41 -33.77 2.12
C GLN A 59 -0.13 -33.36 2.88
N PRO A 60 0.14 -33.94 4.06
CA PRO A 60 1.38 -33.68 4.80
C PRO A 60 2.68 -34.00 4.02
N SER A 61 2.60 -34.86 3.01
CA SER A 61 3.70 -35.18 2.08
C SER A 61 4.02 -34.04 1.10
N GLY A 62 3.15 -33.02 1.00
CA GLY A 62 3.18 -31.98 -0.03
C GLY A 62 2.52 -32.39 -1.34
N GLU A 63 1.98 -33.60 -1.42
CA GLU A 63 1.15 -34.04 -2.55
C GLU A 63 -0.23 -33.37 -2.50
N ILE A 64 -0.83 -33.18 -3.67
CA ILE A 64 -2.14 -32.55 -3.80
C ILE A 64 -3.13 -33.61 -4.24
N LEU A 65 -4.16 -33.84 -3.41
CA LEU A 65 -5.29 -34.70 -3.75
C LEU A 65 -6.37 -33.85 -4.41
N ILE A 66 -6.74 -34.20 -5.64
CA ILE A 66 -7.90 -33.64 -6.34
C ILE A 66 -8.83 -34.81 -6.66
N MET A 67 -10.03 -34.79 -6.09
CA MET A 67 -10.97 -35.91 -6.15
C MET A 67 -10.32 -37.22 -5.62
N ASP A 68 -10.05 -38.19 -6.50
CA ASP A 68 -9.40 -39.48 -6.23
C ASP A 68 -7.96 -39.55 -6.76
N VAL A 69 -7.40 -38.45 -7.28
CA VAL A 69 -6.07 -38.41 -7.90
C VAL A 69 -5.09 -37.66 -7.02
N VAL A 70 -4.03 -38.35 -6.60
CA VAL A 70 -2.86 -37.75 -5.95
C VAL A 70 -1.89 -37.26 -7.03
N LEU A 71 -1.47 -36.01 -6.90
CA LEU A 71 -0.51 -35.32 -7.75
C LEU A 71 0.74 -34.97 -6.94
N THR A 72 1.91 -35.26 -7.51
CA THR A 72 3.18 -34.91 -6.89
C THR A 72 3.46 -33.40 -6.99
N PRO A 73 4.38 -32.85 -6.17
CA PRO A 73 4.78 -31.45 -6.24
C PRO A 73 5.33 -31.00 -7.61
N ASP A 74 5.72 -31.94 -8.48
CA ASP A 74 6.17 -31.64 -9.83
C ASP A 74 5.05 -31.77 -10.88
N GLU A 75 3.94 -32.42 -10.56
CA GLU A 75 2.74 -32.55 -11.40
C GLU A 75 1.74 -31.40 -11.20
N ALA A 76 1.75 -30.74 -10.04
CA ALA A 76 0.86 -29.63 -9.74
C ALA A 76 1.46 -28.63 -8.76
N SER A 77 0.99 -27.38 -8.84
CA SER A 77 1.39 -26.31 -7.92
C SER A 77 0.18 -25.59 -7.33
N LEU A 78 0.27 -25.31 -6.03
CA LEU A 78 -0.64 -24.41 -5.33
C LEU A 78 -0.36 -22.97 -5.73
N VAL A 79 -1.41 -22.22 -6.05
CA VAL A 79 -1.34 -20.81 -6.42
C VAL A 79 -2.41 -20.06 -5.63
N TYR A 80 -2.11 -18.81 -5.29
CA TYR A 80 -3.04 -17.91 -4.62
C TYR A 80 -3.46 -16.80 -5.58
N ARG A 81 -4.73 -16.38 -5.51
CA ARG A 81 -5.27 -15.21 -6.19
C ARG A 81 -5.98 -14.35 -5.15
N GLY A 82 -5.81 -13.04 -5.24
CA GLY A 82 -6.60 -12.10 -4.44
C GLY A 82 -8.09 -12.34 -4.52
N LYS A 83 -8.77 -12.18 -3.38
CA LYS A 83 -10.23 -12.06 -3.36
C LYS A 83 -10.65 -10.78 -4.09
N GLU A 84 -11.83 -10.81 -4.70
CA GLU A 84 -12.38 -9.66 -5.41
C GLU A 84 -12.55 -8.47 -4.44
N GLY A 85 -11.95 -7.32 -4.77
CA GLY A 85 -11.97 -6.12 -3.92
C GLY A 85 -10.76 -5.93 -3.01
N GLU A 86 -9.87 -6.91 -2.88
CA GLU A 86 -8.58 -6.74 -2.18
C GLU A 86 -7.42 -6.54 -3.16
N ASN A 87 -6.51 -5.60 -2.88
CA ASN A 87 -5.30 -5.42 -3.69
C ASN A 87 -4.26 -6.45 -3.30
N VAL A 88 -4.41 -7.67 -3.81
CA VAL A 88 -3.57 -8.80 -3.42
C VAL A 88 -2.61 -9.18 -4.54
N ALA A 89 -1.35 -9.38 -4.17
CA ALA A 89 -0.33 -9.97 -5.02
C ALA A 89 0.10 -11.32 -4.42
N ALA A 90 0.26 -12.31 -5.29
CA ALA A 90 0.82 -13.60 -4.92
C ALA A 90 1.97 -13.96 -5.85
N ASP A 91 3.14 -14.24 -5.29
CA ASP A 91 4.29 -14.75 -6.04
C ASP A 91 5.09 -15.72 -5.18
N LYS A 92 5.56 -16.83 -5.79
CA LYS A 92 6.45 -17.83 -5.18
C LYS A 92 6.08 -18.26 -3.75
N GLY A 93 4.77 -18.45 -3.49
CA GLY A 93 4.27 -18.89 -2.19
C GLY A 93 4.17 -17.79 -1.12
N VAL A 94 4.36 -16.53 -1.50
CA VAL A 94 4.07 -15.36 -0.67
C VAL A 94 2.79 -14.72 -1.17
N VAL A 95 1.87 -14.43 -0.25
CA VAL A 95 0.64 -13.67 -0.50
C VAL A 95 0.72 -12.38 0.29
N VAL A 96 0.48 -11.26 -0.38
CA VAL A 96 0.47 -9.92 0.22
C VAL A 96 -0.84 -9.26 -0.16
N SER A 97 -1.60 -8.78 0.82
CA SER A 97 -2.75 -7.89 0.62
C SER A 97 -2.35 -6.46 0.98
N LEU A 98 -2.76 -5.49 0.17
CA LEU A 98 -2.58 -4.06 0.43
C LEU A 98 -3.95 -3.39 0.61
N ASP A 99 -4.18 -2.89 1.81
CA ASP A 99 -5.30 -1.99 2.08
C ASP A 99 -5.03 -0.64 1.42
N THR A 100 -5.91 -0.23 0.52
CA THR A 100 -5.86 1.06 -0.18
C THR A 100 -7.02 1.97 0.20
N GLU A 101 -7.78 1.63 1.23
CA GLU A 101 -8.83 2.50 1.74
C GLU A 101 -8.21 3.80 2.27
N ILE A 102 -8.74 4.93 1.81
CA ILE A 102 -8.30 6.24 2.27
C ILE A 102 -9.09 6.57 3.53
N TYR A 103 -8.51 6.23 4.67
CA TYR A 103 -9.06 6.61 5.96
C TYR A 103 -8.93 8.12 6.21
N PRO A 104 -9.84 8.74 6.98
CA PRO A 104 -9.82 10.19 7.24
C PRO A 104 -8.47 10.72 7.74
N ASP A 105 -7.80 9.98 8.62
CA ASP A 105 -6.49 10.38 9.15
C ASP A 105 -5.39 10.33 8.09
N LEU A 106 -5.45 9.37 7.14
CA LEU A 106 -4.53 9.29 6.01
C LEU A 106 -4.75 10.44 5.03
N GLN A 107 -6.01 10.82 4.81
CA GLN A 107 -6.37 11.97 3.98
C GLN A 107 -5.78 13.26 4.58
N LEU A 108 -5.99 13.51 5.87
CA LEU A 108 -5.43 14.70 6.55
C LEU A 108 -3.89 14.71 6.53
N GLU A 109 -3.26 13.56 6.70
CA GLU A 109 -1.80 13.46 6.60
C GLU A 109 -1.29 13.74 5.19
N GLY A 110 -2.00 13.25 4.17
CA GLY A 110 -1.73 13.56 2.76
C GLY A 110 -1.83 15.06 2.49
N GLU A 111 -2.87 15.70 3.00
CA GLU A 111 -3.06 17.15 2.91
C GLU A 111 -1.95 17.93 3.63
N ALA A 112 -1.50 17.47 4.81
CA ALA A 112 -0.36 18.05 5.51
C ALA A 112 0.94 17.94 4.69
N ARG A 113 1.20 16.79 4.07
CA ARG A 113 2.36 16.61 3.17
C ARG A 113 2.29 17.50 1.94
N ASP A 114 1.09 17.72 1.41
CA ASP A 114 0.85 18.63 0.31
C ASP A 114 1.16 20.08 0.69
N ILE A 115 0.76 20.51 1.90
CA ILE A 115 1.15 21.81 2.44
C ILE A 115 2.67 21.93 2.53
N ILE A 116 3.37 20.95 3.11
CA ILE A 116 4.84 20.94 3.23
C ILE A 116 5.49 21.06 1.85
N ARG A 117 5.05 20.24 0.88
CA ARG A 117 5.57 20.26 -0.50
C ARG A 117 5.38 21.63 -1.14
N ASN A 118 4.21 22.25 -0.96
CA ASN A 118 3.93 23.57 -1.50
C ASN A 118 4.79 24.64 -0.82
N ILE A 119 4.93 24.65 0.51
CA ILE A 119 5.81 25.59 1.22
C ILE A 119 7.23 25.51 0.67
N GLN A 120 7.77 24.30 0.53
CA GLN A 120 9.13 24.11 0.01
C GLN A 120 9.27 24.57 -1.45
N ARG A 121 8.26 24.32 -2.29
CA ARG A 121 8.23 24.81 -3.67
C ARG A 121 8.23 26.34 -3.71
N ILE A 122 7.31 26.98 -2.98
CA ILE A 122 7.17 28.44 -2.99
C ILE A 122 8.44 29.09 -2.44
N ARG A 123 9.04 28.56 -1.36
CA ARG A 123 10.34 29.02 -0.84
C ARG A 123 11.40 29.08 -1.94
N LYS A 124 11.53 28.01 -2.72
CA LYS A 124 12.49 27.93 -3.82
C LYS A 124 12.18 28.97 -4.90
N GLU A 125 10.91 29.13 -5.26
CA GLU A 125 10.46 30.12 -6.25
C GLU A 125 10.71 31.56 -5.78
N SER A 126 10.57 31.83 -4.48
CA SER A 126 10.85 33.11 -3.83
C SER A 126 12.33 33.32 -3.49
N GLY A 127 13.24 32.39 -3.87
CA GLY A 127 14.68 32.52 -3.68
C GLY A 127 15.21 32.22 -2.28
N PHE A 128 14.43 31.55 -1.43
CA PHE A 128 14.83 31.12 -0.09
C PHE A 128 15.64 29.82 -0.16
N GLU A 129 16.62 29.68 0.73
CA GLU A 129 17.34 28.43 0.91
C GLU A 129 16.58 27.50 1.86
N PHE A 130 16.74 26.18 1.71
CA PHE A 130 16.13 25.20 2.63
C PHE A 130 16.60 25.36 4.09
N THR A 131 17.77 25.96 4.29
CA THR A 131 18.36 26.25 5.60
C THR A 131 17.80 27.49 6.28
N ASP A 132 17.07 28.34 5.55
CA ASP A 132 16.48 29.54 6.12
C ASP A 132 15.39 29.21 7.15
N ASN A 133 15.42 29.91 8.29
CA ASN A 133 14.28 29.93 9.20
C ASN A 133 13.27 30.95 8.68
N ILE A 134 11.99 30.56 8.66
CA ILE A 134 10.92 31.43 8.16
C ILE A 134 9.83 31.61 9.20
N SER A 135 9.26 32.80 9.19
CA SER A 135 7.95 33.03 9.77
C SER A 135 6.90 32.48 8.81
N LEU A 136 5.90 31.78 9.32
CA LEU A 136 4.90 31.11 8.50
C LEU A 136 3.49 31.42 9.03
N SER A 137 2.62 31.84 8.12
CA SER A 137 1.19 32.00 8.36
C SER A 137 0.45 31.10 7.40
N ILE A 138 -0.49 30.33 7.92
CA ILE A 138 -1.34 29.42 7.15
C ILE A 138 -2.78 29.70 7.55
N THR A 139 -3.66 29.90 6.58
CA THR A 139 -5.11 30.05 6.81
C THR A 139 -5.89 29.12 5.89
N GLY A 140 -7.03 28.60 6.35
CA GLY A 140 -7.88 27.68 5.57
C GLY A 140 -7.49 26.20 5.74
N ALA A 141 -6.72 25.87 6.78
CA ALA A 141 -6.21 24.52 7.06
C ALA A 141 -6.31 24.16 8.56
N ASP A 142 -7.32 24.68 9.27
CA ASP A 142 -7.40 24.57 10.73
C ASP A 142 -7.46 23.13 11.23
N ASP A 143 -8.18 22.26 10.52
CA ASP A 143 -8.29 20.82 10.79
C ASP A 143 -6.95 20.09 10.60
N ILE A 144 -6.20 20.44 9.56
CA ILE A 144 -4.88 19.87 9.28
C ILE A 144 -3.87 20.35 10.33
N LEU A 145 -3.90 21.65 10.67
CA LEU A 145 -3.00 22.23 11.67
C LEU A 145 -3.29 21.72 13.08
N ALA A 146 -4.54 21.36 13.40
CA ALA A 146 -4.87 20.77 14.70
C ALA A 146 -4.08 19.48 14.97
N THR A 147 -3.78 18.70 13.93
CA THR A 147 -3.11 17.39 14.05
C THR A 147 -1.64 17.42 13.61
N PHE A 148 -1.32 18.15 12.54
CA PHE A 148 -0.03 18.05 11.84
C PHE A 148 0.82 19.33 11.90
N LYS A 149 0.45 20.32 12.74
CA LYS A 149 1.22 21.57 12.89
C LYS A 149 2.70 21.33 13.16
N ASP A 150 3.04 20.48 14.13
CA ASP A 150 4.45 20.28 14.51
C ASP A 150 5.27 19.65 13.38
N LEU A 151 4.68 18.68 12.67
CA LEU A 151 5.28 18.08 11.47
C LEU A 151 5.55 19.14 10.40
N ILE A 152 4.55 19.98 10.10
CA ILE A 152 4.67 21.05 9.10
C ILE A 152 5.79 22.02 9.49
N LEU A 153 5.83 22.48 10.73
CA LEU A 153 6.84 23.43 11.21
C LEU A 153 8.25 22.83 11.19
N GLN A 154 8.40 21.58 11.61
CA GLN A 154 9.68 20.89 11.63
C GLN A 154 10.23 20.69 10.20
N GLU A 155 9.42 20.13 9.30
CA GLU A 155 9.82 19.84 7.91
C GLU A 155 10.05 21.11 7.09
N THR A 156 9.53 22.26 7.55
CA THR A 156 9.69 23.55 6.89
C THR A 156 10.58 24.54 7.65
N LYS A 157 11.24 24.14 8.74
CA LYS A 157 12.06 25.04 9.59
C LYS A 157 11.36 26.38 9.85
N ALA A 158 10.09 26.31 10.17
CA ALA A 158 9.23 27.47 10.27
C ALA A 158 8.75 27.69 11.71
N ALA A 159 8.41 28.93 12.02
CA ALA A 159 7.65 29.30 13.21
C ALA A 159 6.31 29.88 12.81
N LEU A 160 5.22 29.36 13.38
CA LEU A 160 3.88 29.85 13.08
C LEU A 160 3.68 31.22 13.73
N GLN A 161 3.54 32.27 12.92
CA GLN A 161 3.30 33.64 13.38
C GLN A 161 2.63 34.46 12.27
N GLU A 162 1.85 35.46 12.68
CA GLU A 162 1.35 36.46 11.73
C GLU A 162 2.52 37.17 11.06
N ASN A 163 2.42 37.32 9.74
CA ASN A 163 3.40 38.03 8.92
C ASN A 163 2.69 38.69 7.73
N LYS A 164 3.39 39.59 7.03
CA LYS A 164 2.88 40.35 5.89
C LYS A 164 3.53 39.91 4.58
N GLY A 165 4.00 38.65 4.55
CA GLY A 165 4.50 38.02 3.34
C GLY A 165 3.44 37.98 2.25
N GLU A 166 3.88 37.73 1.02
CA GLU A 166 2.98 37.60 -0.14
C GLU A 166 2.01 36.42 0.03
N ASP A 167 0.77 36.61 -0.40
CA ASP A 167 -0.26 35.57 -0.38
C ASP A 167 0.02 34.54 -1.46
N HIS A 168 0.31 33.31 -1.03
CA HIS A 168 0.36 32.16 -1.90
C HIS A 168 -0.86 31.27 -1.65
N THR A 169 -1.80 31.26 -2.59
CA THR A 169 -2.97 30.39 -2.51
C THR A 169 -2.64 29.05 -3.17
N ILE A 170 -2.90 27.96 -2.46
CA ILE A 170 -2.74 26.59 -2.94
C ILE A 170 -4.04 25.81 -2.74
N ASP A 171 -4.27 24.84 -3.61
CA ASP A 171 -5.33 23.85 -3.43
C ASP A 171 -4.75 22.64 -2.67
N VAL A 172 -5.43 22.23 -1.61
CA VAL A 172 -5.07 21.08 -0.77
C VAL A 172 -6.33 20.25 -0.55
N GLY A 173 -6.43 19.13 -1.27
CA GLY A 173 -7.70 18.42 -1.40
C GLY A 173 -8.76 19.35 -2.01
N GLU A 174 -9.88 19.52 -1.32
CA GLU A 174 -10.96 20.45 -1.71
C GLU A 174 -10.81 21.85 -1.07
N LYS A 175 -9.76 22.07 -0.28
CA LYS A 175 -9.55 23.31 0.48
C LYS A 175 -8.68 24.30 -0.28
N LYS A 176 -8.99 25.59 -0.11
CA LYS A 176 -8.08 26.69 -0.49
C LYS A 176 -7.31 27.15 0.72
N VAL A 177 -6.00 26.93 0.69
CA VAL A 177 -5.09 27.30 1.77
C VAL A 177 -4.26 28.50 1.32
N VAL A 178 -4.20 29.53 2.15
CA VAL A 178 -3.33 30.69 1.92
C VAL A 178 -2.13 30.57 2.82
N ILE A 179 -0.94 30.63 2.21
CA ILE A 179 0.35 30.58 2.87
C ILE A 179 1.04 31.91 2.70
N ARG A 180 1.61 32.44 3.78
CA ARG A 180 2.55 33.57 3.75
C ARG A 180 3.79 33.23 4.53
N PHE A 181 4.94 33.67 4.05
CA PHE A 181 6.16 33.58 4.83
C PHE A 181 7.10 34.77 4.60
N GLU A 182 7.84 35.11 5.65
CA GLU A 182 8.93 36.09 5.62
C GLU A 182 10.18 35.47 6.25
N LYS A 183 11.36 35.84 5.75
CA LYS A 183 12.64 35.39 6.32
C LYS A 183 12.80 35.96 7.73
N GLN A 184 13.20 35.12 8.68
CA GLN A 184 13.61 35.57 10.01
C GLN A 184 15.04 36.06 10.05
#